data_AF-A0AAV4REQ0-F1
#
_entry.id   AF-A0AAV4REQ0-F1
#
_cell.length_a   1.000
_cell.length_b   1.000
_cell.length_c   1.000
_cell.angle_alpha   90.00
_cell.angle_beta   90.00
_cell.angle_gamma   90.00
#
_symmetry.space_group_name_H-M   'P 1'
#
loop_
_entity.id
_entity.type
_entity.pdbx_description
1 polymer ?
#
loop_
_entity_poly.entity_id
_entity_poly.type
_entity_poly.pdbx_seq_one_letter_code
_entity_poly.pdbx_strand_id
1 'polypeptide(L)'
;MLSESSCEKQQCTEGPLTGIRILDLTRILAGPFCTMLLGDLGAEIIKIENPDGGDETRNWGPPFINGESAYFLSVNRNKKSIAIDIKTAQGRDLIKKKKASVIKDFVLSYPKMKFHSSLDTAQK
;
A
#
# COMPACT_ATOMS: atom_id res chain seq x y z
N MET A 1 8.65 -54.27 1.84
CA MET A 1 7.60 -53.59 2.62
C MET A 1 8.02 -52.14 2.79
N LEU A 2 7.12 -51.25 2.42
CA LEU A 2 7.28 -49.82 2.18
C LEU A 2 7.58 -49.05 3.48
N SER A 3 8.38 -47.99 3.39
CA SER A 3 8.07 -46.75 4.11
C SER A 3 8.72 -45.57 3.40
N GLU A 4 8.04 -45.05 2.38
CA GLU A 4 8.31 -43.69 1.90
C GLU A 4 7.81 -42.73 2.98
N SER A 5 8.77 -42.12 3.68
CA SER A 5 8.51 -41.03 4.63
C SER A 5 7.94 -39.85 3.86
N SER A 6 6.62 -39.72 3.91
CA SER A 6 5.88 -38.62 3.32
C SER A 6 6.18 -37.35 4.10
N CYS A 7 6.96 -36.45 3.51
CA CYS A 7 7.06 -35.07 3.94
C CYS A 7 5.70 -34.41 3.66
N GLU A 8 4.92 -34.15 4.71
CA GLU A 8 3.70 -33.36 4.61
C GLU A 8 4.09 -31.97 4.11
N LYS A 9 3.89 -31.71 2.81
CA LYS A 9 3.93 -30.37 2.27
C LYS A 9 2.81 -29.60 2.95
N GLN A 10 3.17 -28.73 3.91
CA GLN A 10 2.25 -27.72 4.42
C GLN A 10 1.67 -26.97 3.23
N GLN A 11 0.38 -27.16 3.00
CA GLN A 11 -0.35 -26.49 1.94
C GLN A 11 -0.61 -25.06 2.42
N CYS A 12 0.40 -24.20 2.29
CA CYS A 12 0.18 -22.77 2.29
C CYS A 12 -0.80 -22.50 1.17
N THR A 13 -1.92 -21.85 1.48
CA THR A 13 -2.87 -21.40 0.46
C THR A 13 -2.19 -20.33 -0.39
N GLU A 14 -1.42 -20.76 -1.38
CA GLU A 14 -0.70 -19.89 -2.28
C GLU A 14 -1.72 -19.27 -3.25
N GLY A 15 -2.11 -18.02 -2.99
CA GLY A 15 -2.93 -17.24 -3.92
C GLY A 15 -2.24 -17.10 -5.29
N PRO A 16 -2.97 -16.71 -6.34
CA PRO A 16 -2.47 -16.72 -7.72
C PRO A 16 -1.25 -15.82 -7.98
N LEU A 17 -0.91 -14.91 -7.06
CA LEU A 17 0.28 -14.05 -7.14
C LEU A 17 1.38 -14.47 -6.16
N THR A 18 1.34 -15.68 -5.62
CA THR A 18 2.39 -16.19 -4.74
C THR A 18 3.73 -16.22 -5.46
N GLY A 19 4.79 -15.86 -4.74
CA GLY A 19 6.15 -15.72 -5.28
C GLY A 19 6.40 -14.38 -5.98
N ILE A 20 5.37 -13.56 -6.21
CA ILE A 20 5.53 -12.21 -6.75
C ILE A 20 5.79 -11.23 -5.61
N ARG A 21 6.88 -10.46 -5.72
CA ARG A 21 7.20 -9.36 -4.81
C ARG A 21 6.98 -8.01 -5.51
N ILE A 22 6.29 -7.11 -4.83
CA ILE A 22 5.95 -5.78 -5.32
C ILE A 22 6.49 -4.71 -4.37
N LEU A 23 7.19 -3.72 -4.92
CA LEU A 23 7.43 -2.44 -4.24
C LEU A 23 6.28 -1.49 -4.56
N ASP A 24 5.55 -1.08 -3.52
CA ASP A 24 4.44 -0.16 -3.59
C ASP A 24 4.92 1.25 -3.22
N LEU A 25 5.04 2.13 -4.22
CA LEU A 25 5.39 3.55 -4.03
C LEU A 25 4.16 4.46 -4.10
N THR A 26 2.97 3.88 -4.02
CA THR A 26 1.70 4.60 -4.17
C THR A 26 1.22 5.22 -2.86
N ARG A 27 0.31 6.19 -2.98
CA ARG A 27 -0.18 7.00 -1.86
C ARG A 27 -1.70 7.18 -1.93
N ILE A 28 -2.28 7.58 -0.81
CA ILE A 28 -3.70 7.95 -0.68
C ILE A 28 -4.64 6.75 -0.84
N LEU A 29 -5.18 6.48 -2.04
CA LEU A 29 -6.27 5.53 -2.19
C LEU A 29 -6.07 4.52 -3.31
N ALA A 30 -6.10 4.96 -4.57
CA ALA A 30 -6.27 4.04 -5.67
C ALA A 30 -5.08 3.09 -5.88
N GLY A 31 -3.86 3.61 -5.75
CA GLY A 31 -2.67 2.77 -5.74
C GLY A 31 -2.63 1.83 -4.53
N PRO A 32 -2.80 2.33 -3.28
CA PRO A 32 -2.84 1.46 -2.11
C PRO A 32 -3.92 0.38 -2.19
N PHE A 33 -5.10 0.71 -2.70
CA PHE A 33 -6.20 -0.24 -2.90
C PHE A 33 -5.83 -1.31 -3.93
N CYS A 34 -5.25 -0.92 -5.06
CA CYS A 34 -4.79 -1.86 -6.09
C CYS A 34 -3.74 -2.84 -5.52
N THR A 35 -2.69 -2.33 -4.89
CA THR A 35 -1.62 -3.18 -4.35
C THR A 35 -2.09 -4.02 -3.15
N MET A 36 -3.07 -3.54 -2.39
CA MET A 36 -3.74 -4.35 -1.35
C MET A 36 -4.44 -5.56 -1.96
N LEU A 37 -5.20 -5.40 -3.06
CA LEU A 37 -5.82 -6.53 -3.74
C LEU A 37 -4.78 -7.53 -4.26
N LEU A 38 -3.64 -7.04 -4.78
CA LEU A 38 -2.54 -7.92 -5.19
C LEU A 38 -1.95 -8.70 -3.99
N GLY A 39 -1.86 -8.06 -2.82
CA GLY A 39 -1.48 -8.71 -1.57
C GLY A 39 -2.50 -9.75 -1.11
N ASP A 40 -3.80 -9.44 -1.21
CA ASP A 40 -4.89 -10.38 -0.92
C ASP A 40 -4.83 -11.61 -1.86
N LEU A 41 -4.32 -11.44 -3.09
CA LEU A 41 -4.06 -12.52 -4.05
C LEU A 41 -2.72 -13.26 -3.84
N GLY A 42 -1.98 -12.96 -2.77
CA GLY A 42 -0.77 -13.68 -2.38
C GLY A 42 0.57 -13.01 -2.75
N ALA A 43 0.56 -11.82 -3.35
CA ALA A 43 1.80 -11.10 -3.62
C ALA A 43 2.43 -10.56 -2.32
N GLU A 44 3.76 -10.58 -2.22
CA GLU A 44 4.47 -9.90 -1.14
C GLU A 44 4.57 -8.40 -1.46
N ILE A 45 3.82 -7.57 -0.73
CA ILE A 45 3.81 -6.12 -0.91
C ILE A 45 4.72 -5.44 0.11
N ILE A 46 5.66 -4.62 -0.37
CA ILE A 46 6.51 -3.75 0.44
C ILE A 46 6.19 -2.30 0.07
N LYS A 47 5.44 -1.62 0.94
CA LYS A 47 5.15 -0.19 0.83
C LYS A 47 6.40 0.61 1.19
N ILE A 48 6.82 1.48 0.27
CA ILE A 48 7.92 2.41 0.48
C ILE A 48 7.31 3.76 0.86
N GLU A 49 7.61 4.20 2.07
CA GLU A 49 7.04 5.40 2.64
C GLU A 49 8.07 6.51 2.83
N ASN A 50 7.59 7.76 2.86
CA ASN A 50 8.42 8.90 3.20
C ASN A 50 8.89 8.76 4.66
N PRO A 51 10.20 8.88 4.97
CA PRO A 51 10.67 8.94 6.35
C PRO A 51 10.04 10.06 7.17
N ASP A 52 9.66 11.15 6.51
CA ASP A 52 9.02 12.30 7.14
C ASP A 52 7.49 12.11 7.19
N GLY A 53 7.03 11.14 7.99
CA GLY A 53 5.61 10.96 8.33
C GLY A 53 4.81 9.97 7.48
N GLY A 54 5.45 9.31 6.53
CA GLY A 54 4.87 8.22 5.73
C GLY A 54 3.84 8.67 4.68
N ASP A 55 2.85 7.82 4.43
CA ASP A 55 1.66 8.15 3.64
C ASP A 55 0.78 9.18 4.37
N GLU A 56 0.30 10.23 3.68
CA GLU A 56 -0.53 11.28 4.28
C GLU A 56 -1.76 10.72 5.00
N THR A 57 -2.31 9.63 4.48
CA THR A 57 -3.51 9.01 5.02
C THR A 57 -3.32 8.46 6.43
N ARG A 58 -2.07 8.24 6.90
CA ARG A 58 -1.80 7.85 8.30
C ARG A 58 -2.34 8.86 9.31
N ASN A 59 -2.40 10.12 8.94
CA ASN A 59 -2.87 11.22 9.78
C ASN A 59 -4.32 11.64 9.45
N TRP A 60 -4.96 11.01 8.47
CA TRP A 60 -6.32 11.38 8.07
C TRP A 60 -7.35 10.67 8.94
N GLY A 61 -8.15 11.44 9.66
CA GLY A 61 -9.24 10.93 10.48
C GLY A 61 -10.14 12.09 10.93
N PRO A 62 -11.11 11.84 11.84
CA PRO A 62 -11.47 10.55 12.44
C PRO A 62 -12.17 9.55 11.47
N PRO A 63 -12.28 8.24 11.82
CA PRO A 63 -11.88 7.63 13.09
C PRO A 63 -10.41 7.14 13.12
N PHE A 64 -9.84 7.12 14.33
CA PHE A 64 -8.55 6.51 14.62
C PHE A 64 -8.75 5.24 15.46
N ILE A 65 -8.03 4.18 15.13
CA ILE A 65 -8.03 2.90 15.84
C ILE A 65 -6.63 2.70 16.40
N ASN A 66 -6.48 2.69 17.73
CA ASN A 66 -5.19 2.55 18.41
C ASN A 66 -4.14 3.59 17.95
N GLY A 67 -4.57 4.82 17.66
CA GLY A 67 -3.68 5.89 17.20
C GLY A 67 -3.36 5.87 15.70
N GLU A 68 -3.85 4.87 14.96
CA GLU A 68 -3.68 4.76 13.50
C GLU A 68 -4.97 5.19 12.78
N SER A 69 -4.82 5.84 11.63
CA SER A 69 -5.96 6.19 10.79
C SER A 69 -6.71 4.94 10.31
N ALA A 70 -8.02 4.88 10.54
CA ALA A 70 -8.86 3.83 9.96
C ALA A 70 -8.83 3.86 8.42
N TYR A 71 -8.66 5.05 7.82
CA TYR A 71 -8.48 5.19 6.38
C TYR A 71 -7.24 4.45 5.91
N PHE A 72 -6.08 4.76 6.51
CA PHE A 72 -4.81 4.11 6.16
C PHE A 72 -4.90 2.59 6.33
N LEU A 73 -5.44 2.12 7.46
CA LEU A 73 -5.58 0.70 7.76
C LEU A 73 -6.46 -0.03 6.75
N SER A 74 -7.54 0.61 6.28
CA SER A 74 -8.51 -0.01 5.36
C SER A 74 -7.92 -0.41 3.99
N VAL A 75 -6.87 0.29 3.54
CA VAL A 75 -6.26 0.11 2.20
C VAL A 75 -4.79 -0.34 2.23
N ASN A 76 -4.26 -0.68 3.40
CA ASN A 76 -2.86 -1.11 3.56
C ASN A 76 -2.68 -2.40 4.37
N ARG A 77 -3.75 -3.16 4.63
CA ARG A 77 -3.63 -4.54 5.14
C ARG A 77 -2.80 -5.41 4.17
N ASN A 78 -2.20 -6.49 4.70
CA ASN A 78 -1.35 -7.43 3.94
C ASN A 78 -0.09 -6.81 3.32
N LYS A 79 0.32 -5.62 3.77
CA LYS A 79 1.55 -4.96 3.33
C LYS A 79 2.57 -4.88 4.46
N LYS A 80 3.85 -5.06 4.11
CA LYS A 80 4.97 -4.61 4.93
C LYS A 80 5.25 -3.15 4.59
N SER A 81 5.74 -2.36 5.55
CA SER A 81 6.12 -0.96 5.31
C SER A 81 7.57 -0.72 5.70
N ILE A 82 8.28 0.06 4.89
CA ILE A 82 9.61 0.59 5.20
C ILE A 82 9.70 2.06 4.78
N ALA A 83 10.33 2.88 5.61
CA ALA A 83 10.65 4.26 5.28
C ALA A 83 11.96 4.34 4.47
N ILE A 84 11.92 4.92 3.27
CA ILE A 84 13.11 5.18 2.45
C ILE A 84 12.97 6.55 1.78
N ASP A 85 13.96 7.43 1.98
CA ASP A 85 14.02 8.66 1.20
C ASP A 85 14.53 8.39 -0.22
N ILE A 86 13.60 8.34 -1.16
CA ILE A 86 13.85 8.09 -2.58
C ILE A 86 14.47 9.28 -3.32
N LYS A 87 14.57 10.46 -2.68
CA LYS A 87 15.23 11.64 -3.25
C LYS A 87 16.75 11.51 -3.15
N THR A 88 17.25 10.78 -2.15
CA THR A 88 18.69 10.51 -1.98
C THR A 88 19.21 9.52 -3.02
N ALA A 89 20.51 9.58 -3.32
CA ALA A 89 21.17 8.55 -4.14
C ALA A 89 21.09 7.17 -3.45
N GLN A 90 21.35 7.14 -2.13
CA GLN A 90 21.35 5.92 -1.33
C GLN A 90 19.97 5.24 -1.31
N GLY A 91 18.88 5.98 -1.14
CA GLY A 91 17.53 5.42 -1.16
C GLY A 91 17.15 4.85 -2.53
N ARG A 92 17.54 5.52 -3.61
CA ARG A 92 17.34 4.98 -4.97
C ARG A 92 18.13 3.69 -5.20
N ASP A 93 19.35 3.60 -4.69
CA ASP A 93 20.17 2.41 -4.80
C ASP A 93 19.62 1.24 -3.97
N LEU A 94 19.09 1.52 -2.78
CA LEU A 94 18.40 0.52 -1.95
C LEU A 94 17.17 -0.06 -2.68
N ILE A 95 16.37 0.79 -3.33
CA ILE A 95 15.22 0.34 -4.13
C ILE A 95 15.66 -0.52 -5.31
N LYS A 96 16.68 -0.07 -6.07
CA LYS A 96 17.20 -0.82 -7.22
C LYS A 96 17.77 -2.18 -6.83
N LYS A 97 18.36 -2.32 -5.64
CA LYS A 97 18.89 -3.58 -5.13
C LYS A 97 17.80 -4.59 -4.78
N LYS A 98 16.56 -4.15 -4.53
CA LYS A 98 15.44 -5.06 -4.26
C LYS A 98 14.94 -5.67 -5.58
N LYS A 99 15.11 -6.99 -5.73
CA LYS A 99 14.52 -7.78 -6.82
C LYS A 99 13.01 -7.89 -6.64
N ALA A 100 12.26 -6.99 -7.24
CA ALA A 100 10.81 -6.90 -7.13
C ALA A 100 10.23 -6.19 -8.35
N SER A 101 9.00 -6.53 -8.70
CA SER A 101 8.19 -5.70 -9.59
C SER A 101 7.90 -4.39 -8.87
N VAL A 102 7.97 -3.28 -9.59
CA VAL A 102 7.75 -1.96 -8.97
C VAL A 102 6.46 -1.41 -9.52
N ILE A 103 5.46 -1.23 -8.64
CA ILE A 103 4.27 -0.48 -8.97
C ILE A 103 4.56 0.97 -8.62
N LYS A 104 4.97 1.69 -9.65
CA LYS A 104 5.02 3.15 -9.68
C LYS A 104 3.78 3.61 -10.43
N ASP A 105 3.07 4.54 -9.82
CA ASP A 105 2.07 5.40 -10.47
C ASP A 105 0.71 4.77 -10.79
N PHE A 106 -0.26 5.05 -9.91
CA PHE A 106 -1.67 5.15 -10.28
C PHE A 106 -2.09 6.61 -10.06
N VAL A 107 -1.90 7.46 -11.07
CA VAL A 107 -2.31 8.87 -11.01
C VAL A 107 -3.79 8.96 -11.34
N LEU A 108 -4.63 9.10 -10.33
CA LEU A 108 -6.00 9.58 -10.53
C LEU A 108 -5.95 11.09 -10.72
N SER A 109 -6.03 11.53 -11.98
CA SER A 109 -6.28 12.93 -12.29
C SER A 109 -7.74 13.24 -11.92
N TYR A 110 -7.95 13.86 -10.76
CA TYR A 110 -9.24 14.45 -10.42
C TYR A 110 -9.32 15.84 -11.05
N PRO A 111 -10.30 16.13 -11.92
CA PRO A 111 -10.54 17.51 -12.33
C PRO A 111 -10.88 18.32 -11.07
N LYS A 112 -10.29 19.51 -10.92
CA LYS A 112 -10.60 20.43 -9.83
C LYS A 112 -12.11 20.61 -9.74
N MET A 113 -12.73 20.10 -8.67
CA MET A 113 -14.11 20.44 -8.34
C MET A 113 -14.17 21.93 -8.02
N LYS A 114 -14.83 22.71 -8.88
CA LYS A 114 -15.22 24.08 -8.56
C LYS A 114 -16.45 23.99 -7.66
N PHE A 115 -16.26 24.22 -6.37
CA PHE A 115 -17.38 24.49 -5.47
C PHE A 115 -17.99 25.84 -5.88
N HIS A 116 -19.20 25.83 -6.42
CA HIS A 116 -20.01 27.04 -6.50
C HIS A 116 -20.65 27.22 -5.13
N SER A 117 -20.23 28.25 -4.40
CA SER A 117 -20.83 28.61 -3.12
C SER A 117 -22.20 29.23 -3.36
N SER A 118 -23.26 28.41 -3.37
CA SER A 118 -24.63 28.88 -3.19
C SER A 118 -24.97 28.87 -1.70
N LEU A 119 -24.34 29.76 -0.93
CA LEU A 119 -24.73 30.07 0.45
C LEU A 119 -24.70 31.58 0.65
N ASP A 120 -25.53 32.27 -0.14
CA ASP A 120 -25.86 33.70 0.03
C ASP A 120 -27.38 33.84 0.21
N THR A 121 -28.00 33.08 1.13
CA THR A 121 -29.38 33.35 1.55
C THR A 121 -29.73 32.71 2.90
N ALA A 122 -29.10 33.12 4.01
CA ALA A 122 -29.67 32.87 5.34
C ALA A 122 -28.98 33.65 6.48
N GLN A 123 -28.92 34.98 6.41
CA GLN A 123 -28.87 35.81 7.62
C GLN A 123 -29.78 37.04 7.41
N LYS A 124 -30.96 36.96 8.03
CA LYS A 124 -31.77 38.10 8.45
C LYS A 124 -31.20 38.63 9.76
#